data_AF-A0A7H8UWG9-F1
#
_entry.id   AF-A0A7H8UWG9-F1
#
_cell.length_a   1.000
_cell.length_b   1.000
_cell.length_c   1.000
_cell.angle_alpha   90.00
_cell.angle_beta   90.00
_cell.angle_gamma   90.00
#
_symmetry.space_group_name_H-M   'P 1'
#
loop_
_entity.id
_entity.type
_entity.pdbx_description
1 polymer ?
#
loop_
_entity_poly.entity_id
_entity_poly.type
_entity_poly.pdbx_seq_one_letter_code
_entity_poly.pdbx_strand_id
1 'polypeptide(L)'
;MEECISAVILAGGLARRMNGVEKGLQLFEDKPLISHILKRLSPQVSDIWLNVNRSIEQYQQLYPAFSYYQDSLPDFQGPLSGMLAGFEQIESDYLLFVPCDTPFMPELLLQKLKTALRINNAQIAYAHDGERPHPTFALIHRSVQEDLKAYLGSNQQRLLAFFQSQKSVAVDFSEQKLAFTNFNTLEDLSRPSPFPVKTLAITGYSGTGKTTLLEKLMPKLTACGIRVGLIKHSHHNVDVDKKGKDSYRLREAGANPTMIVCDERWALMVETKQAVEFSQLIAKFNPQEIDLIFVEGFKHETLPKIQLHRKGIVQPLPDLDQWTIATATDYSLDRENWLDINNIGEIADFIKNWLENKAS
;
A
#
# COMPACT_ATOMS: atom_id res chain seq x y z
N MET A 1 -5.59 31.83 -10.89
CA MET A 1 -4.44 31.14 -11.50
C MET A 1 -4.29 29.83 -10.77
N GLU A 2 -4.34 28.72 -11.48
CA GLU A 2 -4.02 27.41 -10.92
C GLU A 2 -2.53 27.45 -10.53
N GLU A 3 -2.21 27.20 -9.25
CA GLU A 3 -0.82 27.17 -8.78
C GLU A 3 -0.08 26.06 -9.54
N CYS A 4 1.01 26.40 -10.23
CA CYS A 4 1.84 25.44 -10.94
C CYS A 4 2.67 24.66 -9.92
N ILE A 5 2.45 23.35 -9.82
CA ILE A 5 3.14 22.45 -8.89
C ILE A 5 3.79 21.34 -9.69
N SER A 6 5.12 21.25 -9.59
CA SER A 6 5.87 20.11 -10.11
C SER A 6 6.31 19.22 -8.96
N ALA A 7 6.34 17.91 -9.18
CA ALA A 7 6.91 16.99 -8.21
C ALA A 7 8.32 16.57 -8.60
N VAL A 8 9.13 16.29 -7.58
CA VAL A 8 10.50 15.81 -7.70
C VAL A 8 10.63 14.53 -6.89
N ILE A 9 11.06 13.47 -7.54
CA ILE A 9 11.52 12.26 -6.86
C ILE A 9 13.02 12.36 -6.63
N LEU A 10 13.43 12.38 -5.36
CA LEU A 10 14.82 12.42 -4.93
C LEU A 10 15.41 10.99 -4.99
N ALA A 11 16.13 10.71 -6.08
CA ALA A 11 16.81 9.44 -6.35
C ALA A 11 18.34 9.55 -6.35
N GLY A 12 18.91 10.74 -6.11
CA GLY A 12 20.34 11.03 -6.23
C GLY A 12 21.23 10.68 -5.03
N GLY A 13 20.77 9.86 -4.08
CA GLY A 13 21.55 9.50 -2.90
C GLY A 13 22.76 8.60 -3.20
N LEU A 14 23.81 8.68 -2.38
CA LEU A 14 25.05 7.89 -2.55
C LEU A 14 24.89 6.35 -2.40
N ALA A 15 23.70 5.87 -2.05
CA ALA A 15 23.37 4.45 -1.84
C ALA A 15 24.40 3.64 -1.01
N ARG A 16 25.11 4.29 -0.06
CA ARG A 16 26.20 3.67 0.72
C ARG A 16 25.76 2.41 1.47
N ARG A 17 24.48 2.32 1.86
CA ARG A 17 23.90 1.19 2.60
C ARG A 17 23.41 0.03 1.71
N MET A 18 23.38 0.22 0.39
CA MET A 18 23.03 -0.81 -0.59
C MET A 18 24.25 -1.20 -1.44
N ASN A 19 25.46 -1.19 -0.87
CA ASN A 19 26.70 -1.52 -1.61
C ASN A 19 26.88 -0.73 -2.92
N GLY A 20 26.33 0.49 -3.00
CA GLY A 20 26.46 1.36 -4.16
C GLY A 20 25.44 1.17 -5.28
N VAL A 21 24.56 0.15 -5.23
CA VAL A 21 23.52 -0.03 -6.27
C VAL A 21 22.44 1.05 -6.20
N GLU A 22 21.85 1.36 -7.36
CA GLU A 22 20.78 2.36 -7.48
C GLU A 22 19.50 1.91 -6.80
N LYS A 23 19.17 2.57 -5.68
CA LYS A 23 18.05 2.26 -4.81
C LYS A 23 16.71 2.29 -5.56
N GLY A 24 16.45 3.35 -6.32
CA GLY A 24 15.21 3.51 -7.08
C GLY A 24 15.00 2.44 -8.16
N LEU A 25 16.07 1.77 -8.61
CA LEU A 25 16.02 0.70 -9.61
C LEU A 25 15.95 -0.71 -9.00
N GLN A 26 16.10 -0.85 -7.67
CA GLN A 26 15.97 -2.15 -7.03
C GLN A 26 14.51 -2.62 -7.04
N LEU A 27 14.33 -3.93 -7.19
CA LEU A 27 13.01 -4.52 -7.32
C LEU A 27 12.36 -4.73 -5.95
N PHE A 28 11.10 -4.31 -5.84
CA PHE A 28 10.17 -4.65 -4.79
C PHE A 28 8.87 -5.10 -5.47
N GLU A 29 8.34 -6.27 -5.12
CA GLU A 29 7.17 -6.87 -5.81
C GLU A 29 7.34 -6.86 -7.34
N ASP A 30 8.49 -7.36 -7.82
CA ASP A 30 8.89 -7.47 -9.23
C ASP A 30 8.94 -6.15 -10.03
N LYS A 31 8.85 -5.01 -9.34
CA LYS A 31 8.91 -3.68 -9.97
C LYS A 31 9.98 -2.81 -9.30
N PRO A 32 10.68 -1.95 -10.06
CA PRO A 32 11.61 -1.02 -9.46
C PRO A 32 10.93 -0.12 -8.42
N LEU A 33 11.60 0.19 -7.30
CA LEU A 33 11.05 1.05 -6.24
C LEU A 33 10.46 2.35 -6.78
N ILE A 34 11.14 2.99 -7.73
CA ILE A 34 10.67 4.24 -8.34
C ILE A 34 9.35 4.08 -9.08
N SER A 35 9.06 2.90 -9.66
CA SER A 35 7.77 2.63 -10.31
C SER A 35 6.60 2.68 -9.32
N HIS A 36 6.81 2.26 -8.07
CA HIS A 36 5.78 2.35 -7.03
C HIS A 36 5.49 3.79 -6.63
N ILE A 37 6.53 4.62 -6.53
CA ILE A 37 6.41 6.05 -6.26
C ILE A 37 5.67 6.75 -7.41
N LEU A 38 6.10 6.51 -8.65
CA LEU A 38 5.47 7.09 -9.84
C LEU A 38 3.98 6.75 -9.93
N LYS A 39 3.60 5.49 -9.66
CA LYS A 39 2.20 5.05 -9.65
C LYS A 39 1.34 5.86 -8.67
N ARG A 40 1.86 6.13 -7.47
CA ARG A 40 1.15 6.85 -6.41
C ARG A 40 1.20 8.38 -6.58
N LEU A 41 2.27 8.89 -7.20
CA LEU A 41 2.50 10.32 -7.38
C LEU A 41 1.81 10.90 -8.61
N SER A 42 1.81 10.16 -9.74
CA SER A 42 1.26 10.64 -11.02
C SER A 42 -0.19 11.14 -10.95
N PRO A 43 -1.11 10.52 -10.19
CA PRO A 43 -2.47 11.05 -10.05
C PRO A 43 -2.56 12.38 -9.27
N GLN A 44 -1.51 12.75 -8.52
CA GLN A 44 -1.50 13.91 -7.64
C GLN A 44 -0.93 15.16 -8.31
N VAL A 45 -0.13 15.03 -9.37
CA VAL A 45 0.64 16.13 -9.97
C VAL A 45 0.57 16.11 -11.50
N SER A 46 0.76 17.26 -12.13
CA SER A 46 0.78 17.38 -13.59
C SER A 46 2.14 17.14 -14.22
N ASP A 47 3.22 17.31 -13.44
CA ASP A 47 4.60 17.21 -13.93
C ASP A 47 5.49 16.54 -12.87
N ILE A 48 6.39 15.66 -13.32
CA ILE A 48 7.29 14.88 -12.46
C ILE A 48 8.72 14.94 -13.02
N TRP A 49 9.63 15.31 -12.13
CA TRP A 49 11.07 15.34 -12.36
C TRP A 49 11.79 14.30 -11.50
N LEU A 50 12.86 13.74 -12.05
CA LEU A 50 13.71 12.76 -11.38
C LEU A 50 15.08 13.37 -11.09
N ASN A 51 15.40 13.57 -9.81
CA ASN A 51 16.74 13.96 -9.38
C ASN A 51 17.62 12.71 -9.30
N VAL A 52 18.51 12.52 -10.27
CA VAL A 52 19.28 11.28 -10.45
C VAL A 52 20.74 11.62 -10.68
N ASN A 53 21.58 11.38 -9.69
CA ASN A 53 22.99 11.75 -9.73
C ASN A 53 23.89 10.70 -10.40
N ARG A 54 23.43 9.45 -10.49
CA ARG A 54 24.18 8.31 -11.03
C ARG A 54 23.26 7.45 -11.89
N SER A 55 23.83 6.74 -12.86
CA SER A 55 23.08 5.83 -13.74
C SER A 55 21.94 6.51 -14.50
N ILE A 56 22.10 7.80 -14.85
CA ILE A 56 21.08 8.60 -15.53
C ILE A 56 20.62 7.94 -16.84
N GLU A 57 21.55 7.37 -17.61
CA GLU A 57 21.26 6.65 -18.85
C GLU A 57 20.31 5.47 -18.62
N GLN A 58 20.51 4.70 -17.55
CA GLN A 58 19.66 3.57 -17.21
C GLN A 58 18.24 4.04 -16.82
N TYR A 59 18.14 5.13 -16.06
CA TYR A 59 16.84 5.71 -15.73
C TYR A 59 16.12 6.25 -16.98
N GLN A 60 16.83 6.96 -17.86
CA GLN A 60 16.27 7.49 -19.11
C GLN A 60 15.81 6.38 -20.05
N GLN A 61 16.53 5.26 -20.09
CA GLN A 61 16.12 4.10 -20.88
C GLN A 61 14.84 3.45 -20.34
N LEU A 62 14.72 3.32 -19.01
CA LEU A 62 13.56 2.67 -18.38
C LEU A 62 12.34 3.59 -18.26
N TYR A 63 12.55 4.91 -18.14
CA TYR A 63 11.51 5.90 -17.86
C TYR A 63 11.60 7.15 -18.78
N PRO A 64 11.66 6.99 -20.11
CA PRO A 64 11.97 8.09 -21.05
C PRO A 64 10.95 9.24 -21.08
N ALA A 65 9.78 9.06 -20.47
CA ALA A 65 8.70 10.04 -20.46
C ALA A 65 8.88 11.15 -19.40
N PHE A 66 9.88 11.05 -18.52
CA PHE A 66 10.08 12.01 -17.43
C PHE A 66 11.27 12.94 -17.69
N SER A 67 11.26 14.07 -16.98
CA SER A 67 12.36 15.03 -16.97
C SER A 67 13.38 14.67 -15.88
N TYR A 68 14.65 15.03 -16.11
CA TYR A 68 15.76 14.66 -15.24
C TYR A 68 16.63 15.85 -14.93
N TYR A 69 17.21 15.86 -13.73
CA TYR A 69 18.31 16.76 -13.40
C TYR A 69 19.27 16.11 -12.40
N GLN A 70 20.47 16.69 -12.34
CA GLN A 70 21.53 16.31 -11.39
C GLN A 70 21.77 17.45 -10.40
N ASP A 71 22.34 17.13 -9.26
CA ASP A 71 22.76 18.13 -8.28
C ASP A 71 23.82 19.07 -8.89
N SER A 72 23.67 20.38 -8.66
CA SER A 72 24.63 21.40 -9.09
C SER A 72 25.91 21.45 -8.23
N LEU A 73 25.83 20.93 -6.99
CA LEU A 73 26.94 20.97 -6.03
C LEU A 73 27.74 19.66 -6.03
N PRO A 74 29.08 19.72 -5.94
CA PRO A 74 29.91 18.53 -5.80
C PRO A 74 29.66 17.80 -4.46
N ASP A 75 29.99 16.51 -4.43
CA ASP A 75 29.97 15.63 -3.24
C ASP A 75 28.60 15.28 -2.62
N PHE A 76 27.49 15.58 -3.31
CA PHE A 76 26.13 15.12 -2.94
C PHE A 76 25.77 15.38 -1.47
N GLN A 77 25.52 16.65 -1.14
CA GLN A 77 25.31 17.14 0.23
C GLN A 77 23.94 16.77 0.85
N GLY A 78 23.44 15.58 0.56
CA GLY A 78 22.14 15.09 1.01
C GLY A 78 20.96 15.72 0.25
N PRO A 79 19.72 15.50 0.74
CA PRO A 79 18.51 15.85 -0.01
C PRO A 79 18.35 17.34 -0.33
N LEU A 80 18.90 18.24 0.49
CA LEU A 80 18.83 19.69 0.27
C LEU A 80 19.55 20.12 -1.03
N SER A 81 20.62 19.42 -1.42
CA SER A 81 21.33 19.66 -2.68
C SER A 81 20.44 19.39 -3.89
N GLY A 82 19.76 18.24 -3.89
CA GLY A 82 18.75 17.90 -4.90
C GLY A 82 17.55 18.85 -4.89
N MET A 83 17.12 19.34 -3.73
CA MET A 83 16.06 20.35 -3.63
C MET A 83 16.47 21.68 -4.27
N LEU A 84 17.69 22.17 -3.98
CA LEU A 84 18.20 23.41 -4.57
C LEU A 84 18.32 23.31 -6.09
N ALA A 85 18.93 22.23 -6.59
CA ALA A 85 19.06 22.00 -8.03
C ALA A 85 17.67 21.88 -8.71
N GLY A 86 16.67 21.33 -8.03
CA GLY A 86 15.28 21.32 -8.51
C GLY A 86 14.73 22.73 -8.70
N PHE A 87 14.95 23.64 -7.75
CA PHE A 87 14.55 25.04 -7.91
C PHE A 87 15.35 25.77 -9.01
N GLU A 88 16.57 25.36 -9.30
CA GLU A 88 17.37 25.95 -10.39
C GLU A 88 16.90 25.50 -11.79
N GLN A 89 16.31 24.31 -11.91
CA GLN A 89 15.95 23.70 -13.21
C GLN A 89 14.45 23.77 -13.54
N ILE A 90 13.60 23.80 -12.52
CA ILE A 90 12.14 23.75 -12.68
C ILE A 90 11.60 25.16 -12.42
N GLU A 91 10.62 25.64 -13.19
CA GLU A 91 10.11 27.02 -13.07
C GLU A 91 8.90 27.16 -12.10
N SER A 92 8.23 26.06 -11.74
CA SER A 92 7.02 26.08 -10.89
C SER A 92 7.20 26.81 -9.56
N ASP A 93 6.17 27.51 -9.09
CA ASP A 93 6.20 28.24 -7.81
C ASP A 93 6.37 27.32 -6.60
N TYR A 94 5.81 26.11 -6.70
CA TYR A 94 5.93 25.10 -5.68
C TYR A 94 6.52 23.80 -6.24
N LEU A 95 7.43 23.22 -5.47
CA LEU A 95 7.97 21.89 -5.75
C LEU A 95 7.57 20.93 -4.63
N LEU A 96 6.95 19.80 -5.01
CA LEU A 96 6.68 18.67 -4.12
C LEU A 96 7.86 17.69 -4.19
N PHE A 97 8.62 17.58 -3.11
CA PHE A 97 9.67 16.59 -3.00
C PHE A 97 9.15 15.31 -2.34
N VAL A 98 9.57 14.16 -2.87
CA VAL A 98 9.38 12.83 -2.28
C VAL A 98 10.64 11.97 -2.46
N PRO A 99 10.97 11.06 -1.55
CA PRO A 99 12.10 10.14 -1.72
C PRO A 99 11.73 8.94 -2.62
N CYS A 100 12.72 8.33 -3.26
CA CYS A 100 12.52 7.15 -4.13
C CYS A 100 12.34 5.81 -3.39
N ASP A 101 12.32 5.80 -2.06
CA ASP A 101 12.52 4.60 -1.24
C ASP A 101 11.37 4.24 -0.31
N THR A 102 10.24 4.92 -0.47
CA THR A 102 9.08 4.80 0.39
C THR A 102 7.89 4.40 -0.49
N PRO A 103 7.85 3.13 -0.95
CA PRO A 103 6.96 2.68 -2.03
C PRO A 103 5.46 2.81 -1.70
N PHE A 104 5.14 3.04 -0.43
CA PHE A 104 3.77 3.10 0.07
C PHE A 104 3.26 4.51 0.37
N MET A 105 3.91 5.56 -0.13
CA MET A 105 3.58 6.95 0.19
C MET A 105 2.07 7.29 0.07
N PRO A 106 1.55 8.26 0.85
CA PRO A 106 0.12 8.60 0.81
C PRO A 106 -0.39 9.01 -0.57
N GLU A 107 -1.62 8.57 -0.92
CA GLU A 107 -2.29 8.92 -2.19
C GLU A 107 -2.85 10.35 -2.21
N LEU A 108 -3.04 10.96 -1.04
CA LEU A 108 -3.52 12.35 -0.87
C LEU A 108 -2.44 13.27 -0.28
N LEU A 109 -1.17 12.94 -0.50
CA LEU A 109 -0.03 13.69 0.03
C LEU A 109 -0.09 15.17 -0.39
N LEU A 110 -0.17 15.45 -1.69
CA LEU A 110 -0.14 16.83 -2.19
C LEU A 110 -1.31 17.64 -1.62
N GLN A 111 -2.52 17.09 -1.66
CA GLN A 111 -3.72 17.78 -1.22
C GLN A 111 -3.61 18.21 0.25
N LYS A 112 -3.11 17.32 1.12
CA LYS A 112 -2.97 17.59 2.55
C LYS A 112 -1.89 18.64 2.83
N LEU A 113 -0.73 18.53 2.17
CA LEU A 113 0.36 19.50 2.28
C LEU A 113 -0.06 20.90 1.78
N LYS A 114 -0.71 20.96 0.62
CA LYS A 114 -1.21 22.20 0.02
C LYS A 114 -2.25 22.90 0.90
N THR A 115 -3.16 22.12 1.49
CA THR A 115 -4.15 22.64 2.44
C THR A 115 -3.46 23.25 3.67
N ALA A 116 -2.46 22.56 4.24
CA ALA A 116 -1.71 23.06 5.38
C ALA A 116 -0.92 24.33 5.07
N LEU A 117 -0.26 24.41 3.91
CA LEU A 117 0.46 25.63 3.47
C LEU A 117 -0.46 26.85 3.48
N ARG A 118 -1.63 26.71 2.86
CA ARG A 118 -2.62 27.79 2.73
C ARG A 118 -3.16 28.25 4.08
N ILE A 119 -3.57 27.31 4.93
CA ILE A 119 -4.14 27.61 6.25
C ILE A 119 -3.11 28.33 7.13
N ASN A 120 -1.85 27.90 7.07
CA ASN A 120 -0.80 28.42 7.96
C ASN A 120 -0.01 29.58 7.35
N ASN A 121 -0.32 30.00 6.11
CA ASN A 121 0.47 30.96 5.35
C ASN A 121 1.98 30.64 5.39
N ALA A 122 2.29 29.35 5.23
CA ALA A 122 3.65 28.80 5.32
C ALA A 122 4.33 28.78 3.94
N GLN A 123 5.65 28.74 3.94
CA GLN A 123 6.48 28.54 2.75
C GLN A 123 6.81 27.05 2.55
N ILE A 124 6.77 26.25 3.62
CA ILE A 124 7.11 24.83 3.63
C ILE A 124 6.05 24.04 4.38
N ALA A 125 5.53 22.97 3.79
CA ALA A 125 4.74 21.97 4.51
C ALA A 125 5.42 20.62 4.35
N TYR A 126 5.59 19.87 5.43
CA TYR A 126 6.23 18.56 5.40
C TYR A 126 5.45 17.53 6.22
N ALA A 127 5.56 16.25 5.86
CA ALA A 127 4.82 15.19 6.52
C ALA A 127 5.39 14.84 7.92
N HIS A 128 4.51 14.44 8.84
CA HIS A 128 4.83 13.87 10.15
C HIS A 128 3.96 12.63 10.38
N ASP A 129 4.54 11.49 10.73
CA ASP A 129 3.81 10.19 10.81
C ASP A 129 3.18 9.90 12.20
N GLY A 130 3.06 10.93 13.04
CA GLY A 130 2.65 10.84 14.43
C GLY A 130 3.80 10.57 15.41
N GLU A 131 4.92 10.02 14.96
CA GLU A 131 6.09 9.74 15.80
C GLU A 131 7.31 10.59 15.42
N ARG A 132 7.52 10.82 14.12
CA ARG A 132 8.67 11.54 13.59
C ARG A 132 8.35 12.37 12.34
N PRO A 133 9.14 13.43 12.09
CA PRO A 133 9.05 14.20 10.86
C PRO A 133 9.65 13.44 9.66
N HIS A 134 9.06 13.63 8.49
CA HIS A 134 9.48 13.11 7.20
C HIS A 134 9.73 14.25 6.21
N PRO A 135 10.82 15.01 6.38
CA PRO A 135 10.94 16.29 5.71
C PRO A 135 11.41 16.18 4.25
N THR A 136 11.69 14.97 3.76
CA THR A 136 11.82 14.67 2.33
C THR A 136 10.47 14.54 1.62
N PHE A 137 9.37 14.43 2.37
CA PHE A 137 7.99 14.55 1.88
C PHE A 137 7.51 15.98 2.15
N ALA A 138 7.86 16.90 1.27
CA ALA A 138 7.64 18.32 1.51
C ALA A 138 7.20 19.09 0.26
N LEU A 139 6.21 19.96 0.43
CA LEU A 139 5.81 20.95 -0.55
C LEU A 139 6.44 22.28 -0.17
N ILE A 140 7.28 22.81 -1.06
CA ILE A 140 8.17 23.94 -0.79
C ILE A 140 7.91 25.05 -1.81
N HIS A 141 7.71 26.27 -1.33
CA HIS A 141 7.58 27.46 -2.16
C HIS A 141 8.95 28.00 -2.60
N ARG A 142 9.06 28.44 -3.86
CA ARG A 142 10.28 28.99 -4.46
C ARG A 142 10.92 30.14 -3.70
N SER A 143 10.15 30.90 -2.90
CA SER A 143 10.71 31.99 -2.10
C SER A 143 11.84 31.56 -1.15
N VAL A 144 11.96 30.27 -0.82
CA VAL A 144 13.01 29.77 0.07
C VAL A 144 14.33 29.47 -0.65
N GLN A 145 14.39 29.60 -1.98
CA GLN A 145 15.55 29.19 -2.80
C GLN A 145 16.84 29.91 -2.39
N GLU A 146 16.82 31.23 -2.21
CA GLU A 146 18.01 32.00 -1.83
C GLU A 146 18.49 31.65 -0.41
N ASP A 147 17.56 31.47 0.52
CA ASP A 147 17.89 31.04 1.89
C ASP A 147 18.47 29.62 1.90
N LEU A 148 17.92 28.72 1.08
CA LEU A 148 18.43 27.35 0.92
C LEU A 148 19.86 27.36 0.35
N LYS A 149 20.11 28.21 -0.64
CA LYS A 149 21.43 28.39 -1.24
C LYS A 149 22.44 28.93 -0.22
N ALA A 150 22.05 29.94 0.56
CA ALA A 150 22.89 30.48 1.64
C ALA A 150 23.15 29.44 2.75
N TYR A 151 22.13 28.66 3.12
CA TYR A 151 22.24 27.60 4.12
C TYR A 151 23.27 26.54 3.72
N LEU A 152 23.18 26.02 2.48
CA LEU A 152 24.15 25.07 1.94
C LEU A 152 25.55 25.68 1.79
N GLY A 153 25.65 26.95 1.37
CA GLY A 153 26.92 27.69 1.29
C GLY A 153 27.65 27.83 2.64
N SER A 154 26.93 27.70 3.76
CA SER A 154 27.50 27.69 5.11
C SER A 154 27.92 26.30 5.60
N ASN A 155 28.01 25.30 4.70
CA ASN A 155 28.28 23.88 5.00
C ASN A 155 27.25 23.22 5.93
N GLN A 156 26.01 23.75 5.97
CA GLN A 156 24.92 23.14 6.72
C GLN A 156 24.05 22.25 5.82
N GLN A 157 23.70 21.07 6.30
CA GLN A 157 23.02 20.04 5.49
C GLN A 157 21.82 19.41 6.23
N ARG A 158 21.48 19.92 7.43
CA ARG A 158 20.40 19.36 8.26
C ARG A 158 19.05 19.86 7.76
N LEU A 159 18.41 19.03 6.95
CA LEU A 159 17.13 19.30 6.30
C LEU A 159 16.06 19.89 7.25
N LEU A 160 15.78 19.21 8.37
CA LEU A 160 14.76 19.70 9.30
C LEU A 160 15.15 21.04 9.97
N ALA A 161 16.45 21.24 10.25
CA ALA A 161 16.93 22.49 10.84
C ALA A 161 16.75 23.67 9.86
N PHE A 162 16.95 23.44 8.55
CA PHE A 162 16.60 24.43 7.53
C PHE A 162 15.10 24.71 7.50
N PHE A 163 14.24 23.69 7.57
CA PHE A 163 12.80 23.92 7.59
C PHE A 163 12.36 24.73 8.82
N GLN A 164 12.98 24.49 9.97
CA GLN A 164 12.72 25.22 11.21
C GLN A 164 13.20 26.68 11.17
N SER A 165 14.15 27.04 10.30
CA SER A 165 14.55 28.44 10.09
C SER A 165 13.61 29.21 9.15
N GLN A 166 12.71 28.49 8.47
CA GLN A 166 11.73 29.02 7.52
C GLN A 166 10.31 29.02 8.13
N LYS A 167 9.36 29.70 7.48
CA LYS A 167 7.94 29.54 7.83
C LYS A 167 7.47 28.15 7.39
N SER A 168 7.61 27.16 8.26
CA SER A 168 7.25 25.77 7.98
C SER A 168 6.12 25.24 8.86
N VAL A 169 5.39 24.26 8.34
CA VAL A 169 4.35 23.52 9.08
C VAL A 169 4.54 22.02 8.92
N ALA A 170 4.48 21.30 10.04
CA ALA A 170 4.37 19.84 10.05
C ALA A 170 2.92 19.43 9.83
N VAL A 171 2.69 18.52 8.89
CA VAL A 171 1.35 18.02 8.52
C VAL A 171 1.20 16.62 9.05
N ASP A 172 0.17 16.41 9.86
CA ASP A 172 -0.07 15.13 10.51
C ASP A 172 -0.54 14.05 9.52
N PHE A 173 0.12 12.91 9.52
CA PHE A 173 -0.22 11.67 8.83
C PHE A 173 -0.12 10.45 9.79
N SER A 174 -0.37 10.67 11.08
CA SER A 174 -0.43 9.62 12.12
C SER A 174 -1.24 8.39 11.73
N GLU A 175 -2.42 8.60 11.13
CA GLU A 175 -3.30 7.54 10.62
C GLU A 175 -2.71 6.71 9.46
N GLN A 176 -1.59 7.15 8.86
CA GLN A 176 -0.94 6.52 7.72
C GLN A 176 0.55 6.25 7.99
N LYS A 177 0.92 5.96 9.23
CA LYS A 177 2.33 5.71 9.61
C LYS A 177 3.06 4.71 8.69
N LEU A 178 2.40 3.61 8.33
CA LEU A 178 2.98 2.57 7.48
C LEU A 178 3.27 3.06 6.04
N ALA A 179 2.61 4.12 5.58
CA ALA A 179 2.86 4.75 4.28
C ALA A 179 4.27 5.35 4.19
N PHE A 180 4.91 5.63 5.32
CA PHE A 180 6.25 6.20 5.42
C PHE A 180 7.34 5.15 5.74
N THR A 181 7.05 3.87 5.51
CA THR A 181 8.04 2.80 5.64
C THR A 181 9.12 2.95 4.57
N ASN A 182 10.35 3.25 5.00
CA ASN A 182 11.50 3.44 4.12
C ASN A 182 12.32 2.15 3.99
N PHE A 183 12.67 1.79 2.76
CA PHE A 183 13.50 0.61 2.47
C PHE A 183 14.95 1.01 2.25
N ASN A 184 15.82 0.89 3.25
CA ASN A 184 17.21 1.35 3.19
C ASN A 184 18.25 0.29 2.81
N THR A 185 17.92 -1.00 2.92
CA THR A 185 18.80 -2.12 2.64
C THR A 185 18.18 -3.07 1.61
N LEU A 186 18.98 -3.98 1.05
CA LEU A 186 18.46 -5.03 0.16
C LEU A 186 17.52 -6.00 0.90
N GLU A 187 17.75 -6.20 2.20
CA GLU A 187 16.85 -7.02 3.04
C GLU A 187 15.46 -6.39 3.15
N ASP A 188 15.37 -5.05 3.22
CA ASP A 188 14.08 -4.35 3.26
C ASP A 188 13.23 -4.66 2.02
N LEU A 189 13.84 -4.89 0.84
CA LEU A 189 13.14 -5.23 -0.40
C LEU A 189 12.50 -6.63 -0.39
N SER A 190 13.01 -7.51 0.48
CA SER A 190 12.44 -8.84 0.68
C SER A 190 11.29 -8.85 1.69
N ARG A 191 11.07 -7.74 2.41
CA ARG A 191 9.99 -7.66 3.39
C ARG A 191 8.64 -7.59 2.67
N PRO A 192 7.61 -8.27 3.20
CA PRO A 192 6.26 -8.11 2.69
C PRO A 192 5.80 -6.65 2.82
N SER A 193 4.90 -6.22 1.95
CA SER A 193 4.19 -4.96 2.11
C SER A 193 3.62 -4.86 3.54
N PRO A 194 3.80 -3.73 4.24
CA PRO A 194 3.21 -3.53 5.56
C PRO A 194 1.68 -3.36 5.48
N PHE A 195 1.14 -3.19 4.26
CA PHE A 195 -0.29 -3.22 4.02
C PHE A 195 -0.71 -4.68 3.85
N PRO A 196 -1.57 -5.21 4.73
CA PRO A 196 -2.00 -6.59 4.65
C PRO A 196 -2.62 -6.88 3.27
N VAL A 197 -2.45 -8.10 2.79
CA VAL A 197 -3.12 -8.61 1.58
C VAL A 197 -4.58 -8.19 1.62
N LYS A 198 -5.10 -7.62 0.51
CA LYS A 198 -6.49 -7.17 0.46
C LYS A 198 -7.38 -8.34 0.88
N THR A 199 -8.30 -8.06 1.78
CA THR A 199 -9.15 -9.08 2.40
C THR A 199 -10.60 -8.71 2.19
N LEU A 200 -11.41 -9.66 1.72
CA LEU A 200 -12.82 -9.46 1.38
C LEU A 200 -13.67 -10.55 2.03
N ALA A 201 -14.60 -10.16 2.90
CA ALA A 201 -15.53 -11.09 3.51
C ALA A 201 -16.73 -11.36 2.59
N ILE A 202 -17.15 -12.63 2.55
CA ILE A 202 -18.44 -13.03 1.98
C ILE A 202 -19.38 -13.36 3.14
N THR A 203 -20.36 -12.49 3.38
CA THR A 203 -21.27 -12.59 4.53
C THR A 203 -22.68 -12.96 4.11
N GLY A 204 -23.50 -13.43 5.05
CA GLY A 204 -24.88 -13.83 4.79
C GLY A 204 -25.30 -14.99 5.68
N TYR A 205 -26.62 -15.18 5.81
CA TYR A 205 -27.20 -16.25 6.62
C TYR A 205 -26.79 -17.65 6.14
N SER A 206 -27.00 -18.65 6.99
CA SER A 206 -26.83 -20.05 6.55
C SER A 206 -27.77 -20.34 5.40
N GLY A 207 -27.31 -21.10 4.40
CA GLY A 207 -28.10 -21.42 3.21
C GLY A 207 -28.13 -20.36 2.09
N THR A 208 -27.51 -19.19 2.27
CA THR A 208 -27.44 -18.16 1.19
C THR A 208 -26.54 -18.55 0.00
N GLY A 209 -25.71 -19.59 0.17
CA GLY A 209 -24.80 -20.08 -0.86
C GLY A 209 -23.41 -19.45 -0.85
N LYS A 210 -22.89 -18.99 0.29
CA LYS A 210 -21.53 -18.41 0.43
C LYS A 210 -20.44 -19.30 -0.15
N THR A 211 -20.36 -20.55 0.29
CA THR A 211 -19.37 -21.52 -0.20
C THR A 211 -19.54 -21.77 -1.70
N THR A 212 -20.78 -21.96 -2.17
CA THR A 212 -21.09 -22.15 -3.59
C THR A 212 -20.73 -20.93 -4.45
N LEU A 213 -20.88 -19.72 -3.92
CA LEU A 213 -20.44 -18.50 -4.59
C LEU A 213 -18.91 -18.49 -4.71
N LEU A 214 -18.20 -18.72 -3.61
CA LEU A 214 -16.73 -18.76 -3.58
C LEU A 214 -16.15 -19.82 -4.54
N GLU A 215 -16.71 -21.03 -4.55
CA GLU A 215 -16.31 -22.12 -5.46
C GLU A 215 -16.42 -21.73 -6.94
N LYS A 216 -17.44 -20.93 -7.31
CA LYS A 216 -17.62 -20.46 -8.69
C LYS A 216 -16.78 -19.23 -9.01
N LEU A 217 -16.54 -18.38 -8.02
CA LEU A 217 -15.88 -17.10 -8.17
C LEU A 217 -14.35 -17.24 -8.26
N MET A 218 -13.75 -18.08 -7.41
CA MET A 218 -12.30 -18.27 -7.37
C MET A 218 -11.72 -18.67 -8.74
N PRO A 219 -12.26 -19.65 -9.48
CA PRO A 219 -11.76 -19.99 -10.82
C PRO A 219 -11.79 -18.82 -11.80
N LYS A 220 -12.83 -17.97 -11.74
CA LYS A 220 -12.92 -16.78 -12.61
C LYS A 220 -11.84 -15.75 -12.28
N LEU A 221 -11.62 -15.48 -11.00
CA LEU A 221 -10.59 -14.54 -10.55
C LEU A 221 -9.19 -15.05 -10.90
N THR A 222 -8.92 -16.34 -10.68
CA THR A 222 -7.64 -16.97 -11.06
C THR A 222 -7.41 -16.95 -12.57
N ALA A 223 -8.45 -17.15 -13.39
CA ALA A 223 -8.35 -17.01 -14.84
C ALA A 223 -7.99 -15.57 -15.28
N CYS A 224 -8.30 -14.57 -14.46
CA CYS A 224 -7.91 -13.18 -14.65
C CYS A 224 -6.53 -12.83 -14.05
N GLY A 225 -5.78 -13.82 -13.57
CA GLY A 225 -4.44 -13.63 -12.98
C GLY A 225 -4.45 -13.19 -11.51
N ILE A 226 -5.60 -13.19 -10.83
CA ILE A 226 -5.71 -12.84 -9.41
C ILE A 226 -5.45 -14.11 -8.58
N ARG A 227 -4.44 -14.08 -7.72
CA ARG A 227 -4.08 -15.19 -6.84
C ARG A 227 -4.85 -15.07 -5.53
N VAL A 228 -5.58 -16.13 -5.17
CA VAL A 228 -6.60 -16.06 -4.12
C VAL A 228 -6.24 -16.98 -2.95
N GLY A 229 -6.25 -16.41 -1.75
CA GLY A 229 -6.22 -17.13 -0.47
C GLY A 229 -7.61 -17.25 0.15
N LEU A 230 -7.76 -18.12 1.15
CA LEU A 230 -9.01 -18.31 1.87
C LEU A 230 -8.76 -18.46 3.37
N ILE A 231 -9.47 -17.67 4.16
CA ILE A 231 -9.66 -17.90 5.59
C ILE A 231 -11.11 -18.35 5.79
N LYS A 232 -11.29 -19.57 6.32
CA LYS A 232 -12.60 -20.10 6.67
C LYS A 232 -12.70 -20.31 8.17
N HIS A 233 -13.63 -19.61 8.81
CA HIS A 233 -13.90 -19.77 10.24
C HIS A 233 -15.03 -20.77 10.45
N SER A 234 -14.76 -21.81 11.24
CA SER A 234 -15.74 -22.82 11.66
C SER A 234 -16.09 -22.62 13.13
N HIS A 235 -17.36 -22.83 13.50
CA HIS A 235 -17.80 -22.87 14.89
C HIS A 235 -17.59 -24.26 15.55
N HIS A 236 -17.05 -25.21 14.80
CA HIS A 236 -16.70 -26.56 15.25
C HIS A 236 -15.22 -26.81 15.02
N ASN A 237 -14.61 -27.69 15.84
CA ASN A 237 -13.24 -28.15 15.66
C ASN A 237 -13.03 -28.71 14.24
N VAL A 238 -11.86 -28.44 13.68
CA VAL A 238 -11.48 -28.85 12.34
C VAL A 238 -10.16 -29.61 12.43
N ASP A 239 -10.15 -30.85 11.95
CA ASP A 239 -8.95 -31.65 11.81
C ASP A 239 -8.54 -31.67 10.33
N VAL A 240 -7.27 -31.37 10.05
CA VAL A 240 -6.69 -31.55 8.70
C VAL A 240 -6.17 -32.98 8.53
N ASP A 241 -5.78 -33.62 9.62
CA ASP A 241 -5.42 -35.03 9.68
C ASP A 241 -6.63 -35.95 9.94
N LYS A 242 -6.40 -37.25 9.77
CA LYS A 242 -7.44 -38.27 10.00
C LYS A 242 -7.38 -38.78 11.43
N LYS A 243 -8.47 -38.63 12.18
CA LYS A 243 -8.62 -39.14 13.53
C LYS A 243 -8.18 -40.60 13.66
N GLY A 244 -7.33 -40.88 14.64
CA GLY A 244 -6.77 -42.20 14.94
C GLY A 244 -5.59 -42.65 14.06
N LYS A 245 -5.19 -41.87 13.05
CA LYS A 245 -3.97 -42.11 12.26
C LYS A 245 -2.75 -41.46 12.91
N ASP A 246 -1.57 -41.75 12.37
CA ASP A 246 -0.29 -41.46 13.01
C ASP A 246 -0.10 -39.96 13.30
N SER A 247 -0.35 -39.08 12.31
CA SER A 247 -0.23 -37.63 12.51
C SER A 247 -1.18 -37.10 13.59
N TYR A 248 -2.43 -37.58 13.61
CA TYR A 248 -3.40 -37.23 14.65
C TYR A 248 -2.94 -37.70 16.03
N ARG A 249 -2.45 -38.95 16.14
CA ARG A 249 -1.97 -39.50 17.41
C ARG A 249 -0.74 -38.76 17.94
N LEU A 250 0.17 -38.33 17.06
CA LEU A 250 1.36 -37.55 17.44
C LEU A 250 1.00 -36.12 17.86
N ARG A 251 0.05 -35.49 17.17
CA ARG A 251 -0.48 -34.16 17.53
C ARG A 251 -1.16 -34.19 18.90
N GLU A 252 -2.06 -35.15 19.13
CA GLU A 252 -2.74 -35.32 20.43
C GLU A 252 -1.77 -35.71 21.57
N ALA A 253 -0.63 -36.33 21.24
CA ALA A 253 0.43 -36.59 22.21
C ALA A 253 1.25 -35.34 22.58
N GLY A 254 1.03 -34.21 21.90
CA GLY A 254 1.60 -32.91 22.24
C GLY A 254 2.48 -32.27 21.15
N ALA A 255 2.61 -32.86 19.96
CA ALA A 255 3.37 -32.24 18.87
C ALA A 255 2.67 -30.96 18.37
N ASN A 256 3.31 -29.80 18.58
CA ASN A 256 2.78 -28.50 18.16
C ASN A 256 3.93 -27.51 17.85
N PRO A 257 4.05 -27.03 16.60
CA PRO A 257 3.17 -27.30 15.46
C PRO A 257 3.40 -28.69 14.85
N THR A 258 2.37 -29.22 14.18
CA THR A 258 2.46 -30.49 13.42
C THR A 258 2.35 -30.20 11.93
N MET A 259 3.36 -30.60 11.15
CA MET A 259 3.40 -30.44 9.69
C MET A 259 3.24 -31.79 8.98
N ILE A 260 2.34 -31.84 8.00
CA ILE A 260 2.08 -33.02 7.15
C ILE A 260 2.46 -32.63 5.73
N VAL A 261 3.32 -33.42 5.09
CA VAL A 261 3.89 -33.11 3.77
C VAL A 261 3.74 -34.32 2.85
N CYS A 262 3.36 -34.06 1.59
CA CYS A 262 3.55 -34.97 0.47
C CYS A 262 4.00 -34.18 -0.77
N ASP A 263 4.27 -34.87 -1.89
CA ASP A 263 4.89 -34.25 -3.08
C ASP A 263 4.09 -33.08 -3.67
N GLU A 264 2.77 -33.11 -3.54
CA GLU A 264 1.87 -32.10 -4.13
C GLU A 264 1.36 -31.05 -3.14
N ARG A 265 1.45 -31.30 -1.84
CA ARG A 265 0.85 -30.42 -0.82
C ARG A 265 1.46 -30.62 0.55
N TRP A 266 1.36 -29.59 1.36
CA TRP A 266 1.63 -29.67 2.79
C TRP A 266 0.55 -28.94 3.57
N ALA A 267 0.42 -29.30 4.85
CA ALA A 267 -0.45 -28.64 5.81
C ALA A 267 0.27 -28.49 7.14
N LEU A 268 0.07 -27.34 7.80
CA LEU A 268 0.59 -27.05 9.13
C LEU A 268 -0.59 -26.83 10.08
N MET A 269 -0.65 -27.63 11.14
CA MET A 269 -1.61 -27.47 12.23
C MET A 269 -0.92 -26.90 13.46
N VAL A 270 -1.54 -25.88 14.06
CA VAL A 270 -1.06 -25.22 15.27
C VAL A 270 -2.16 -25.26 16.32
N GLU A 271 -1.90 -25.89 17.45
CA GLU A 271 -2.79 -25.86 18.60
C GLU A 271 -2.62 -24.55 19.35
N THR A 272 -3.72 -23.83 19.60
CA THR A 272 -3.70 -22.55 20.30
C THR A 272 -4.49 -22.63 21.59
N LYS A 273 -3.92 -22.11 22.68
CA LYS A 273 -4.60 -22.05 23.98
C LYS A 273 -5.74 -21.04 24.01
N GLN A 274 -5.67 -20.05 23.12
CA GLN A 274 -6.62 -18.96 22.95
C GLN A 274 -6.88 -18.75 21.46
N ALA A 275 -7.98 -18.08 21.13
CA ALA A 275 -8.26 -17.69 19.76
C ALA A 275 -7.14 -16.79 19.22
N VAL A 276 -6.76 -17.02 17.96
CA VAL A 276 -5.75 -16.20 17.27
C VAL A 276 -6.43 -14.94 16.74
N GLU A 277 -5.80 -13.80 16.96
CA GLU A 277 -6.24 -12.52 16.40
C GLU A 277 -6.28 -12.57 14.87
N PHE A 278 -7.32 -12.00 14.27
CA PHE A 278 -7.54 -12.09 12.83
C PHE A 278 -6.37 -11.52 12.00
N SER A 279 -5.75 -10.43 12.48
CA SER A 279 -4.56 -9.83 11.86
C SER A 279 -3.36 -10.78 11.81
N GLN A 280 -3.19 -11.64 12.82
CA GLN A 280 -2.12 -12.63 12.85
C GLN A 280 -2.35 -13.76 11.85
N LEU A 281 -3.60 -14.08 11.53
CA LEU A 281 -3.96 -15.06 10.49
C LEU A 281 -3.67 -14.51 9.09
N ILE A 282 -4.03 -13.24 8.83
CA ILE A 282 -3.69 -12.59 7.55
C ILE A 282 -2.18 -12.55 7.33
N ALA A 283 -1.41 -12.26 8.39
CA ALA A 283 0.06 -12.22 8.32
C ALA A 283 0.71 -13.58 7.99
N LYS A 284 -0.04 -14.69 7.97
CA LYS A 284 0.46 -16.00 7.51
C LYS A 284 0.45 -16.15 6.00
N PHE A 285 -0.29 -15.32 5.27
CA PHE A 285 -0.31 -15.34 3.82
C PHE A 285 0.89 -14.57 3.28
N ASN A 286 1.61 -15.16 2.33
CA ASN A 286 2.69 -14.48 1.63
C ASN A 286 2.09 -13.49 0.61
N PRO A 287 2.28 -12.17 0.76
CA PRO A 287 1.76 -11.18 -0.20
C PRO A 287 2.37 -11.33 -1.60
N GLN A 288 3.53 -12.00 -1.73
CA GLN A 288 4.11 -12.31 -3.03
C GLN A 288 3.42 -13.47 -3.74
N GLU A 289 2.58 -14.24 -3.06
CA GLU A 289 1.87 -15.40 -3.64
C GLU A 289 0.37 -15.17 -3.76
N ILE A 290 -0.19 -14.24 -2.98
CA ILE A 290 -1.64 -13.98 -2.91
C ILE A 290 -1.93 -12.48 -3.06
N ASP A 291 -2.92 -12.16 -3.88
CA ASP A 291 -3.39 -10.79 -4.12
C ASP A 291 -4.67 -10.45 -3.33
N LEU A 292 -5.50 -11.47 -3.04
CA LEU A 292 -6.77 -11.34 -2.34
C LEU A 292 -6.99 -12.52 -1.38
N ILE A 293 -7.38 -12.24 -0.13
CA ILE A 293 -7.88 -13.26 0.81
C ILE A 293 -9.40 -13.16 0.92
N PHE A 294 -10.10 -14.24 0.59
CA PHE A 294 -11.52 -14.35 0.95
C PHE A 294 -11.68 -14.76 2.40
N VAL A 295 -12.68 -14.20 3.07
CA VAL A 295 -13.06 -14.59 4.42
C VAL A 295 -14.48 -15.13 4.42
N GLU A 296 -14.61 -16.42 4.73
CA GLU A 296 -15.90 -17.05 5.01
C GLU A 296 -16.04 -17.22 6.52
N GLY A 297 -16.74 -16.29 7.17
CA GLY A 297 -16.94 -16.27 8.63
C GLY A 297 -16.50 -14.94 9.25
N PHE A 298 -15.98 -14.96 10.48
CA PHE A 298 -15.49 -13.76 11.19
C PHE A 298 -16.45 -12.56 11.16
N LYS A 299 -17.74 -12.79 11.50
CA LYS A 299 -18.83 -11.81 11.30
C LYS A 299 -18.64 -10.47 12.06
N HIS A 300 -17.80 -10.44 13.07
CA HIS A 300 -17.56 -9.28 13.92
C HIS A 300 -16.37 -8.43 13.45
N GLU A 301 -15.57 -8.94 12.50
CA GLU A 301 -14.41 -8.21 11.99
C GLU A 301 -14.85 -7.04 11.11
N THR A 302 -14.13 -5.93 11.25
CA THR A 302 -14.37 -4.68 10.51
C THR A 302 -13.57 -4.68 9.21
N LEU A 303 -14.01 -5.47 8.23
CA LEU A 303 -13.38 -5.55 6.91
C LEU A 303 -14.39 -5.41 5.76
N PRO A 304 -13.94 -4.96 4.57
CA PRO A 304 -14.76 -4.90 3.37
C PRO A 304 -15.50 -6.22 3.14
N LYS A 305 -16.80 -6.14 2.84
CA LYS A 305 -17.63 -7.34 2.65
C LYS A 305 -18.67 -7.21 1.54
N ILE A 306 -18.92 -8.33 0.87
CA ILE A 306 -20.09 -8.53 0.01
C ILE A 306 -21.13 -9.29 0.84
N GLN A 307 -22.27 -8.65 1.06
CA GLN A 307 -23.38 -9.21 1.81
C GLN A 307 -24.29 -10.01 0.87
N LEU A 308 -24.52 -11.28 1.19
CA LEU A 308 -25.40 -12.17 0.43
C LEU A 308 -26.77 -12.31 1.09
N HIS A 309 -27.82 -12.26 0.30
CA HIS A 309 -29.17 -12.64 0.73
C HIS A 309 -29.96 -13.27 -0.42
N ARG A 310 -31.00 -14.03 -0.09
CA ARG A 310 -31.88 -14.67 -1.07
C ARG A 310 -33.33 -14.59 -0.59
N LYS A 311 -34.29 -14.47 -1.51
CA LYS A 311 -35.73 -14.48 -1.16
C LYS A 311 -36.15 -15.69 -0.32
N GLY A 312 -35.48 -16.83 -0.51
CA GLY A 312 -35.76 -18.06 0.24
C GLY A 312 -35.29 -18.06 1.70
N ILE A 313 -34.58 -17.02 2.16
CA ILE A 313 -34.12 -16.89 3.54
C ILE A 313 -35.22 -16.22 4.36
N VAL A 314 -35.57 -16.84 5.50
CA VAL A 314 -36.63 -16.35 6.40
C VAL A 314 -36.25 -15.03 7.05
N GLN A 315 -34.98 -14.87 7.42
CA GLN A 315 -34.48 -13.65 8.05
C GLN A 315 -34.45 -12.49 7.04
N PRO A 316 -34.80 -11.26 7.45
CA PRO A 316 -34.72 -10.10 6.58
C PRO A 316 -33.28 -9.82 6.16
N LEU A 317 -33.08 -9.12 5.04
CA LEU A 317 -31.77 -8.62 4.65
C LEU A 317 -31.19 -7.77 5.81
N PRO A 318 -29.99 -8.10 6.32
CA PRO A 318 -29.37 -7.31 7.39
C PRO A 318 -29.14 -5.85 6.97
N ASP A 319 -29.20 -4.95 7.94
CA ASP A 319 -28.86 -3.55 7.72
C ASP A 319 -27.40 -3.39 7.28
N LEU A 320 -27.16 -2.34 6.50
CA LEU A 320 -25.82 -2.03 6.01
C LEU A 320 -24.98 -1.39 7.11
N ASP A 321 -23.70 -1.75 7.10
CA ASP A 321 -22.66 -1.02 7.80
C ASP A 321 -21.67 -0.39 6.80
N GLN A 322 -20.79 0.47 7.31
CA GLN A 322 -19.76 1.15 6.53
C GLN A 322 -18.76 0.22 5.83
N TRP A 323 -18.76 -1.07 6.19
CA TRP A 323 -17.85 -2.08 5.65
C TRP A 323 -18.48 -2.87 4.50
N THR A 324 -19.79 -2.73 4.28
CA THR A 324 -20.51 -3.45 3.23
C THR A 324 -20.38 -2.74 1.89
N ILE A 325 -19.42 -3.19 1.07
CA ILE A 325 -19.09 -2.56 -0.21
C ILE A 325 -20.05 -2.93 -1.34
N ALA A 326 -20.73 -4.07 -1.23
CA ALA A 326 -21.74 -4.52 -2.18
C ALA A 326 -22.76 -5.47 -1.52
N THR A 327 -23.89 -5.67 -2.18
CA THR A 327 -24.87 -6.69 -1.77
C THR A 327 -25.34 -7.48 -2.97
N ALA A 328 -25.18 -8.79 -2.86
CA ALA A 328 -25.58 -9.72 -3.90
C ALA A 328 -26.84 -10.49 -3.50
N THR A 329 -27.89 -10.36 -4.31
CA THR A 329 -29.19 -10.99 -4.06
C THR A 329 -29.75 -11.66 -5.31
N ASP A 330 -30.69 -12.59 -5.13
CA ASP A 330 -31.46 -13.18 -6.25
C ASP A 330 -32.72 -12.36 -6.60
N TYR A 331 -32.70 -11.08 -6.23
CA TYR A 331 -33.78 -10.13 -6.42
C TYR A 331 -33.23 -8.71 -6.46
N SER A 332 -33.84 -7.85 -7.26
CA SER A 332 -33.39 -6.46 -7.40
C SER A 332 -33.56 -5.67 -6.11
N LEU A 333 -32.56 -4.83 -5.83
CA LEU A 333 -32.57 -3.84 -4.76
C LEU A 333 -32.29 -2.47 -5.37
N ASP A 334 -33.02 -1.45 -4.93
CA ASP A 334 -32.72 -0.06 -5.29
C ASP A 334 -31.61 0.47 -4.38
N ARG A 335 -30.36 0.27 -4.80
CA ARG A 335 -29.16 0.70 -4.08
C ARG A 335 -27.92 0.67 -4.96
N GLU A 336 -26.91 1.39 -4.52
CA GLU A 336 -25.56 1.32 -5.06
C GLU A 336 -24.92 -0.06 -4.79
N ASN A 337 -24.11 -0.52 -5.75
CA ASN A 337 -23.37 -1.78 -5.70
C ASN A 337 -24.24 -2.99 -5.37
N TRP A 338 -25.47 -3.00 -5.90
CA TRP A 338 -26.27 -4.22 -6.01
C TRP A 338 -25.69 -5.11 -7.10
N LEU A 339 -25.61 -6.42 -6.82
CA LEU A 339 -25.10 -7.45 -7.75
C LEU A 339 -26.12 -8.58 -7.84
N ASP A 340 -26.29 -9.20 -9.01
CA ASP A 340 -27.04 -10.46 -9.08
C ASP A 340 -26.18 -11.60 -8.52
N ILE A 341 -26.63 -12.23 -7.43
CA ILE A 341 -25.92 -13.34 -6.78
C ILE A 341 -25.66 -14.53 -7.71
N ASN A 342 -26.44 -14.66 -8.79
CA ASN A 342 -26.28 -15.72 -9.78
C ASN A 342 -25.40 -15.32 -10.96
N ASN A 343 -25.06 -14.03 -11.09
CA ASN A 343 -24.16 -13.52 -12.10
C ASN A 343 -22.71 -13.46 -11.59
N ILE A 344 -22.03 -14.60 -11.67
CA ILE A 344 -20.64 -14.73 -11.20
C ILE A 344 -19.67 -13.83 -11.98
N GLY A 345 -19.98 -13.50 -13.24
CA GLY A 345 -19.16 -12.58 -14.05
C GLY A 345 -19.17 -11.17 -13.46
N GLU A 346 -20.37 -10.64 -13.23
CA GLU A 346 -20.57 -9.32 -12.62
C GLU A 346 -19.88 -9.19 -11.26
N ILE A 347 -20.01 -10.20 -10.39
CA ILE A 347 -19.35 -10.20 -9.08
C ILE A 347 -17.81 -10.23 -9.22
N ALA A 348 -17.28 -11.00 -10.18
CA ALA A 348 -15.84 -11.06 -10.43
C ALA A 348 -15.30 -9.71 -10.95
N ASP A 349 -16.03 -9.06 -11.86
CA ASP A 349 -15.66 -7.76 -12.41
C ASP A 349 -15.71 -6.67 -11.35
N PHE A 350 -16.73 -6.68 -10.49
CA PHE A 350 -16.82 -5.79 -9.33
C PHE A 350 -15.60 -5.94 -8.41
N ILE A 351 -15.24 -7.18 -8.04
CA ILE A 351 -14.09 -7.45 -7.16
C ILE A 351 -12.79 -7.00 -7.82
N LYS A 352 -12.62 -7.23 -9.12
CA LYS A 352 -11.44 -6.78 -9.87
C LYS A 352 -11.32 -5.25 -9.84
N ASN A 353 -12.39 -4.53 -10.12
CA ASN A 353 -12.40 -3.06 -10.09
C ASN A 353 -12.07 -2.53 -8.68
N TRP A 354 -12.65 -3.16 -7.65
CA TRP A 354 -12.37 -2.85 -6.25
C TRP A 354 -10.90 -3.14 -5.86
N LEU A 355 -10.31 -4.23 -6.36
CA LEU A 355 -8.89 -4.54 -6.16
C LEU A 355 -7.98 -3.49 -6.83
N GLU A 356 -8.37 -2.97 -8.00
CA GLU A 356 -7.61 -1.97 -8.76
C GLU A 356 -7.77 -0.53 -8.23
N ASN A 357 -8.56 -0.30 -7.17
CA ASN A 357 -8.94 1.03 -6.67
C ASN A 357 -9.60 1.91 -7.74
N LYS A 358 -10.20 1.31 -8.77
CA LYS A 358 -11.05 2.06 -9.70
C LYS A 358 -12.37 2.29 -8.99
N ALA A 359 -12.63 3.54 -8.59
CA ALA A 359 -13.95 3.94 -8.16
C ALA A 359 -14.95 3.46 -9.21
N SER A 360 -15.88 2.59 -8.80
CA SER A 360 -17.02 2.19 -9.62
C SER A 360 -18.08 3.27 -9.53
#